data_AF-A0A8H9M942-F1
#
_entry.id   AF-A0A8H9M942-F1
#
_cell.length_a   1.000
_cell.length_b   1.000
_cell.length_c   1.000
_cell.angle_alpha   90.00
_cell.angle_beta   90.00
_cell.angle_gamma   90.00
#
_symmetry.space_group_name_H-M   'P 1'
#
loop_
_entity.id
_entity.type
_entity.pdbx_description
1 polymer ?
#
loop_
_entity_poly.entity_id
_entity_poly.type
_entity_poly.pdbx_seq_one_letter_code
_entity_poly.pdbx_strand_id
1 'polypeptide(L)' 'MVGHDVEEFIGVVQRYGASLDVQRLIDAAKAGPSVARANIAHACGTCLKVAA' A
#
# COMPACT_ATOMS: atom_id res chain seq x y z
N MET A 1 -11.65 -11.79 13.73
CA MET A 1 -10.42 -11.02 13.47
C MET A 1 -10.37 -9.93 14.53
N VAL A 2 -9.48 -10.04 15.51
CA VAL A 2 -9.21 -8.91 16.42
C VAL A 2 -8.35 -7.96 15.60
N GLY A 3 -8.96 -6.95 15.01
CA GLY A 3 -8.19 -5.88 14.40
C GLY A 3 -7.50 -5.13 15.54
N HIS A 4 -6.16 -5.17 15.58
CA HIS A 4 -5.46 -4.11 16.30
C HIS A 4 -5.80 -2.81 15.58
N ASP A 5 -6.31 -1.85 16.34
CA ASP A 5 -6.56 -0.53 15.81
C ASP A 5 -5.22 0.06 15.32
N VAL A 6 -5.25 0.70 14.15
CA VAL A 6 -4.03 1.25 13.52
C VAL A 6 -3.31 2.21 14.48
N GLU A 7 -4.06 2.92 15.31
CA GLU A 7 -3.51 3.86 16.29
C GLU A 7 -2.69 3.15 17.39
N GLU A 8 -3.08 1.94 17.79
CA GLU A 8 -2.30 1.15 18.73
C GLU A 8 -0.93 0.78 18.14
N PHE A 9 -0.92 0.36 16.88
CA PHE A 9 0.30 -0.01 16.17
C PHE A 9 1.25 1.19 16.01
N ILE A 10 0.70 2.36 15.67
CA ILE A 10 1.46 3.62 15.63
C ILE A 10 2.06 3.92 17.01
N GLY A 11 1.25 3.78 18.07
CA GLY A 11 1.69 4.01 19.45
C GLY A 11 2.81 3.08 19.90
N VAL A 12 2.85 1.84 19.44
CA VAL A 12 3.94 0.88 19.68
C VAL A 12 5.21 1.32 18.95
N VAL A 13 5.11 1.61 17.65
CA VAL A 13 6.26 2.03 16.83
C VAL A 13 6.87 3.33 17.34
N GLN A 14 6.05 4.29 17.79
CA GLN A 14 6.53 5.56 18.34
C GLN A 14 7.30 5.38 19.66
N ARG A 15 6.89 4.42 20.50
CA ARG A 15 7.51 4.21 21.82
C ARG A 15 8.74 3.32 21.77
N TYR A 16 8.73 2.30 20.91
CA TYR A 16 9.75 1.24 20.92
C TYR A 16 10.54 1.13 19.62
N GLY A 17 10.20 1.93 18.60
CA GLY A 17 10.79 1.85 17.28
C GLY A 17 10.14 0.78 16.39
N ALA A 18 10.51 0.81 15.11
CA ALA A 18 10.00 -0.14 14.12
C ALA A 18 10.65 -1.52 14.31
N SER A 19 9.83 -2.58 14.28
CA SER A 19 10.33 -3.95 14.11
C SER A 19 10.88 -4.14 12.69
N LEU A 20 11.60 -5.24 12.43
CA LEU A 20 12.18 -5.52 11.12
C LEU A 20 11.14 -5.53 9.99
N ASP A 21 9.96 -6.12 10.22
CA ASP A 21 8.91 -6.17 9.22
C ASP A 21 8.25 -4.80 8.98
N VAL A 22 8.12 -3.99 10.04
CA VAL A 22 7.67 -2.59 9.89
C VAL A 22 8.71 -1.76 9.14
N GLN A 23 9.99 -1.99 9.38
CA GLN A 23 11.06 -1.32 8.64
C GLN A 23 10.99 -1.67 7.14
N ARG A 24 10.77 -2.94 6.80
CA ARG A 24 10.54 -3.37 5.40
C ARG A 24 9.33 -2.68 4.78
N LEU A 25 8.25 -2.52 5.54
CA LEU A 25 7.07 -1.79 5.08
C LEU A 25 7.37 -0.30 4.84
N ILE A 26 8.10 0.34 5.76
CA ILE A 26 8.54 1.74 5.62
C ILE A 26 9.42 1.90 4.36
N ASP A 27 10.35 0.99 4.13
CA ASP A 27 11.25 1.04 2.97
C ASP A 27 10.48 0.83 1.66
N ALA A 28 9.52 -0.11 1.63
CA ALA A 28 8.62 -0.29 0.50
C ALA A 28 7.76 0.96 0.23
N ALA A 29 7.25 1.61 1.28
CA ALA A 29 6.47 2.84 1.15
C ALA A 29 7.31 4.00 0.60
N LYS A 30 8.59 4.10 0.98
CA LYS A 30 9.53 5.09 0.45
C LYS A 30 9.92 4.85 -1.01
N ALA A 31 10.00 3.59 -1.45
CA ALA A 31 10.36 3.23 -2.81
C ALA A 31 9.29 3.61 -3.86
N GLY A 32 8.06 3.92 -3.41
CA GLY A 32 6.93 4.17 -4.29
C GLY A 32 6.31 2.88 -4.83
N PRO A 33 5.13 2.97 -5.48
CA PRO A 33 4.42 1.80 -5.95
C PRO A 33 5.15 1.14 -7.13
N SER A 34 5.33 -0.17 -7.05
CA SER A 34 5.88 -0.99 -8.14
C SER A 34 4.94 -1.10 -9.35
N VAL A 35 3.66 -0.81 -9.15
CA VAL A 35 2.64 -0.78 -10.20
C VAL A 35 2.30 0.68 -10.49
N ALA A 36 2.47 1.10 -11.74
CA ALA A 36 2.01 2.40 -12.20
C ALA A 36 0.51 2.57 -11.90
N ARG A 37 0.03 3.80 -11.71
CA ARG A 37 -1.42 4.06 -11.61
C ARG A 37 -2.09 3.48 -12.84
N ALA A 38 -2.75 2.32 -12.69
CA ALA A 38 -3.45 1.69 -13.77
C ALA A 38 -4.54 2.67 -14.21
N ASN A 39 -4.49 3.12 -15.47
CA ASN A 39 -5.67 3.74 -16.05
C ASN A 39 -6.75 2.65 -16.02
N ILE A 40 -7.86 2.89 -15.33
CA ILE A 40 -8.97 1.92 -15.21
C ILE A 40 -9.36 1.40 -16.61
N ALA A 41 -9.27 2.25 -17.62
CA ALA A 41 -9.50 1.89 -19.02
C ALA A 41 -8.57 0.78 -19.54
N HIS A 42 -7.32 0.74 -19.07
CA HIS A 42 -6.31 -0.25 -19.43
C HIS A 42 -6.43 -1.54 -18.59
N ALA A 43 -6.97 -1.44 -17.37
CA ALA A 43 -7.07 -2.58 -16.44
C ALA A 43 -8.24 -3.52 -16.78
N CYS A 44 -9.39 -3.00 -17.20
CA CYS A 44 -10.57 -3.83 -17.49
C CYS A 44 -10.71 -4.20 -18.98
N GLY A 45 -10.00 -3.54 -19.89
CA GLY A 45 -10.07 -3.78 -21.34
C GLY A 45 -11.38 -3.36 -22.01
N THR A 46 -12.45 -3.11 -21.25
CA THR A 46 -13.77 -2.69 -21.76
C THR A 46 -13.71 -1.31 -22.42
N CYS A 47 -12.94 -0.37 -21.85
CA CYS A 47 -12.81 0.98 -22.40
C CYS A 47 -12.05 1.03 -23.72
N LEU A 48 -11.15 0.07 -24.00
CA LEU A 48 -10.43 -0.02 -25.27
C LEU A 48 -11.32 -0.52 -26.42
N LYS A 49 -12.42 -1.24 -26.14
CA LYS A 49 -13.36 -1.70 -27.17
C LYS A 49 -14.24 -0.60 -27.77
N VAL A 50 -14.42 0.52 -27.07
CA VAL A 50 -15.29 1.62 -27.52
C VAL A 50 -14.54 2.61 -28.42
N ALA A 51 -13.20 2.58 -28.40
CA ALA A 51 -12.34 3.46 -29.19
C ALA A 51 -11.85 2.83 -30.52
N ALA A 52 -12.26 1.60 -30.83
CA ALA A 52 -11.93 0.87 -32.06
C ALA A 52 -13.10 0.85 -33.04
#